data_AF-A0A7S7EV32-F1
#
_entry.id   AF-A0A7S7EV32-F1
#
_cell.length_a   1.000
_cell.length_b   1.000
_cell.length_c   1.000
_cell.angle_alpha   90.00
_cell.angle_beta   90.00
_cell.angle_gamma   90.00
#
_symmetry.space_group_name_H-M   'P 1'
#
loop_
_entity.id
_entity.type
_entity.pdbx_description
1 polymer ?
#
loop_
_entity_poly.entity_id
_entity_poly.type
_entity_poly.pdbx_seq_one_letter_code
_entity_poly.pdbx_strand_id
1 'polypeptide(L)'
;MDWTKAKTILIVALLVTNLVLAGAYLFQNMRFEDEAEMQDGTIKLLAAKKIYLKTEIPEEQPRMPKLTVRFDTINEDDVNELIASQVSLPETELSDENLIAITTQFIKDCGLMTENVTFHSIERAEDEIKVTYKNYIENVAIEESYILCTLKDGKIVEFRRFWLDPVEVSNSEKEVMPARAALVKFMSENAGDEPIYIQNISLVFWLDSSAFNAESPVTDTAFPAWKILYNDNKVRYVTAWE
;
A
#
# COMPACT_ATOMS: atom_id res chain seq x y z
N MET A 1 51.22 29.94 21.85
CA MET A 1 50.13 29.01 21.47
C MET A 1 50.29 27.76 22.32
N ASP A 2 49.39 27.54 23.28
CA ASP A 2 49.53 26.48 24.30
C ASP A 2 49.18 25.11 23.73
N TRP A 3 50.12 24.53 23.00
CA TRP A 3 50.03 23.21 22.33
C TRP A 3 49.59 22.08 23.27
N THR A 4 49.96 22.15 24.54
CA THR A 4 49.58 21.18 25.57
C THR A 4 48.10 21.27 25.92
N LYS A 5 47.51 22.48 25.99
CA LYS A 5 46.08 22.67 26.26
C LYS A 5 45.23 22.14 25.10
N ALA A 6 45.64 22.39 23.87
CA ALA A 6 44.95 21.90 22.68
C ALA A 6 44.91 20.36 22.62
N LYS A 7 46.03 19.69 22.95
CA LYS A 7 46.09 18.22 23.02
C LYS A 7 45.14 17.65 24.08
N THR A 8 45.12 18.24 25.26
CA THR A 8 44.21 17.79 26.33
C THR A 8 42.75 17.98 25.95
N ILE A 9 42.39 19.13 25.37
CA ILE A 9 41.03 19.39 24.90
C ILE A 9 40.61 18.36 23.84
N LEU A 10 41.51 18.02 22.92
CA LEU A 10 41.22 17.07 21.84
C LEU A 10 41.04 15.63 22.36
N ILE A 11 41.86 15.21 23.34
CA ILE A 11 41.72 13.89 23.99
C ILE A 11 40.41 13.81 24.79
N VAL A 12 40.07 14.87 25.54
CA VAL A 12 38.83 14.92 26.33
C VAL A 12 37.60 14.93 25.43
N ALA A 13 37.62 15.71 24.33
CA ALA A 13 36.54 15.73 23.36
C ALA A 13 36.33 14.34 22.72
N LEU A 14 37.42 13.64 22.35
CA LEU A 14 37.32 12.29 21.79
C LEU A 14 36.76 11.27 22.80
N LEU A 15 37.18 11.36 24.07
CA LEU A 15 36.64 10.51 25.14
C LEU A 15 35.14 10.73 25.34
N VAL A 16 34.69 11.99 25.38
CA VAL A 16 33.27 12.32 25.50
C VAL A 16 32.47 11.79 24.31
N THR A 17 32.97 11.99 23.08
CA THR A 17 32.31 11.48 21.88
C THR A 17 32.21 9.95 21.89
N ASN A 18 33.29 9.26 22.28
CA ASN A 18 33.27 7.80 22.41
C ASN A 18 32.30 7.31 23.50
N LEU A 19 32.15 8.06 24.58
CA LEU A 19 31.20 7.75 25.66
C LEU A 19 29.75 7.97 25.21
N VAL A 20 29.48 9.03 24.44
CA VAL A 20 28.17 9.28 23.81
C VAL A 20 27.85 8.17 22.81
N LEU A 21 28.81 7.75 21.98
CA LEU A 21 28.64 6.65 21.04
C LEU A 21 28.35 5.33 21.76
N ALA A 22 29.11 5.00 22.82
CA ALA A 22 28.87 3.82 23.62
C ALA A 22 27.51 3.86 24.32
N GLY A 23 27.10 5.01 24.85
CA GLY A 23 25.79 5.22 25.45
C GLY A 23 24.65 5.07 24.42
N ALA A 24 24.81 5.64 23.23
CA ALA A 24 23.85 5.51 22.13
C ALA A 24 23.74 4.04 21.68
N TYR A 25 24.87 3.33 21.55
CA TYR A 25 24.89 1.92 21.18
C TYR A 25 24.21 1.03 22.23
N LEU A 26 24.50 1.23 23.52
CA LEU A 26 23.84 0.48 24.59
C LEU A 26 22.34 0.77 24.65
N PHE A 27 21.93 2.04 24.49
CA PHE A 27 20.53 2.42 24.45
C PHE A 27 19.79 1.80 23.25
N GLN A 28 20.44 1.76 22.08
CA GLN A 28 19.90 1.12 20.89
C GLN A 28 19.76 -0.40 21.10
N ASN A 29 20.76 -1.06 21.70
CA ASN A 29 20.73 -2.50 21.97
C ASN A 29 19.62 -2.90 22.93
N MET A 30 19.39 -2.13 24.00
CA MET A 30 18.27 -2.39 24.92
C MET A 30 16.91 -2.24 24.23
N ARG A 31 16.74 -1.24 23.35
CA ARG A 31 15.49 -1.09 22.57
C ARG A 31 15.22 -2.28 21.66
N PHE A 32 16.25 -2.83 21.02
CA PHE A 32 16.11 -4.03 20.19
C PHE A 32 15.69 -5.26 21.01
N GLU A 33 16.21 -5.41 22.22
CA GLU A 33 15.88 -6.55 23.10
C GLU A 33 14.42 -6.48 23.59
N ASP A 34 13.96 -5.30 24.02
CA ASP A 34 12.55 -5.06 24.39
C ASP A 34 11.60 -5.33 23.21
N GLU A 35 11.98 -4.92 22.00
CA GLU A 35 11.14 -5.09 20.80
C GLU A 35 11.02 -6.56 20.39
N ALA A 36 12.11 -7.33 20.47
CA ALA A 36 12.11 -8.77 20.22
C ALA A 36 11.26 -9.53 21.26
N GLU A 37 11.34 -9.16 22.54
CA GLU A 37 10.53 -9.77 23.60
C GLU A 37 9.03 -9.46 23.41
N MET A 38 8.69 -8.23 23.04
CA MET A 38 7.31 -7.87 22.69
C MET A 38 6.79 -8.62 21.46
N GLN A 39 7.64 -8.85 20.45
CA GLN A 39 7.28 -9.59 19.24
C GLN A 39 6.92 -11.05 19.58
N ASP A 40 7.76 -11.71 20.38
CA ASP A 40 7.50 -13.07 20.87
C ASP A 40 6.22 -13.12 21.72
N GLY A 41 6.00 -12.14 22.59
CA GLY A 41 4.76 -12.02 23.38
C GLY A 41 3.50 -11.89 22.50
N THR A 42 3.57 -11.08 21.45
CA THR A 42 2.45 -10.88 20.51
C THR A 42 2.16 -12.15 19.70
N ILE A 43 3.21 -12.83 19.21
CA ILE A 43 3.06 -14.09 18.46
C ILE A 43 2.43 -15.16 19.35
N LYS A 44 2.86 -15.27 20.62
CA LYS A 44 2.26 -16.20 21.59
C LYS A 44 0.78 -15.90 21.85
N LEU A 45 0.42 -14.62 21.99
CA LEU A 45 -0.96 -14.19 22.19
C LEU A 45 -1.85 -14.58 20.99
N LEU A 46 -1.38 -14.31 19.78
CA LEU A 46 -2.07 -14.67 18.54
C LEU A 46 -2.25 -16.18 18.41
N ALA A 47 -1.19 -16.95 18.68
CA ALA A 47 -1.23 -18.41 18.62
C ALA A 47 -2.23 -19.00 19.64
N ALA A 48 -2.34 -18.42 20.84
CA ALA A 48 -3.35 -18.81 21.84
C ALA A 48 -4.80 -18.62 21.35
N LYS A 49 -5.00 -17.76 20.35
CA LYS A 49 -6.29 -17.54 19.67
C LYS A 49 -6.39 -18.23 18.32
N LYS A 50 -5.54 -19.23 18.05
CA LYS A 50 -5.47 -19.97 16.77
C LYS A 50 -5.15 -19.07 15.57
N ILE A 51 -4.47 -17.94 15.79
CA ILE A 51 -3.99 -17.06 14.73
C ILE A 51 -2.49 -17.29 14.54
N TYR A 52 -2.09 -17.63 13.33
CA TYR A 52 -0.72 -17.99 12.96
C TYR A 52 -0.21 -17.04 11.87
N LEU A 53 1.00 -16.52 12.05
CA LEU A 53 1.65 -15.65 11.08
C LEU A 53 2.47 -16.49 10.09
N LYS A 54 2.26 -16.26 8.79
CA LYS A 54 3.09 -16.79 7.68
C LYS A 54 4.00 -15.71 7.07
N THR A 55 4.00 -14.52 7.67
CA THR A 55 4.75 -13.33 7.25
C THR A 55 5.43 -12.71 8.46
N GLU A 56 6.46 -11.92 8.22
CA GLU A 56 7.05 -11.05 9.22
C GLU A 56 6.12 -9.87 9.54
N ILE A 57 6.23 -9.34 10.75
CA ILE A 57 5.47 -8.17 11.20
C ILE A 57 6.29 -6.92 10.87
N PRO A 58 5.74 -5.95 10.12
CA PRO A 58 6.41 -4.68 9.86
C PRO A 58 6.76 -3.97 11.17
N GLU A 59 8.03 -3.58 11.31
CA GLU A 59 8.55 -2.87 12.48
C GLU A 59 8.40 -1.34 12.34
N GLU A 60 8.36 -0.86 11.10
CA GLU A 60 8.29 0.56 10.79
C GLU A 60 6.96 1.18 11.25
N GLN A 61 7.08 2.35 11.89
CA GLN A 61 5.97 3.19 12.33
C GLN A 61 6.13 4.58 11.69
N PRO A 62 5.92 4.70 10.36
CA PRO A 62 6.03 5.98 9.69
C PRO A 62 4.96 6.95 10.21
N ARG A 63 5.22 8.24 10.02
CA ARG A 63 4.17 9.24 10.11
C ARG A 63 3.52 9.34 8.75
N MET A 64 2.19 9.25 8.70
CA MET A 64 1.45 9.31 7.45
C MET A 64 0.38 10.39 7.51
N PRO A 65 0.13 11.10 6.40
CA PRO A 65 -0.99 12.03 6.27
C PRO A 65 -2.30 11.26 6.00
N LYS A 66 -3.42 11.98 5.98
CA LYS A 66 -4.65 11.50 5.35
C LYS A 66 -4.68 11.96 3.90
N LEU A 67 -5.41 11.22 3.09
CA LEU A 67 -5.51 11.48 1.66
C LEU A 67 -6.96 11.79 1.30
N THR A 68 -7.21 12.98 0.75
CA THR A 68 -8.49 13.27 0.12
C THR A 68 -8.46 12.71 -1.30
N VAL A 69 -9.40 11.84 -1.61
CA VAL A 69 -9.56 11.24 -2.94
C VAL A 69 -10.89 11.65 -3.55
N ARG A 70 -10.95 11.64 -4.88
CA ARG A 70 -12.15 11.84 -5.68
C ARG A 70 -12.41 10.57 -6.47
N PHE A 71 -13.64 10.08 -6.42
CA PHE A 71 -14.05 8.98 -7.29
C PHE A 71 -14.10 9.46 -8.74
N ASP A 72 -13.65 8.62 -9.67
CA ASP A 72 -13.85 8.90 -11.08
C ASP A 72 -15.34 8.89 -11.43
N THR A 73 -15.72 9.81 -12.31
CA THR A 73 -17.09 9.94 -12.82
C THR A 73 -17.10 9.92 -14.34
N ILE A 74 -16.17 9.17 -14.94
CA ILE A 74 -16.10 9.08 -16.40
C ILE A 74 -17.39 8.46 -16.92
N ASN A 75 -17.94 9.04 -17.98
CA ASN A 75 -19.12 8.53 -18.63
C ASN A 75 -18.80 7.22 -19.36
N GLU A 76 -19.58 6.18 -19.06
CA GLU A 76 -19.46 4.88 -19.73
C GLU A 76 -19.72 4.97 -21.24
N ASP A 77 -20.56 5.91 -21.70
CA ASP A 77 -20.81 6.12 -23.14
C ASP A 77 -19.53 6.59 -23.87
N ASP A 78 -18.77 7.51 -23.28
CA ASP A 78 -17.51 8.02 -23.84
C ASP A 78 -16.46 6.90 -23.89
N VAL A 79 -16.39 6.07 -22.84
CA VAL A 79 -15.51 4.89 -22.80
C VAL A 79 -15.87 3.90 -23.89
N ASN A 80 -17.16 3.62 -24.07
CA ASN A 80 -17.65 2.68 -25.08
C ASN A 80 -17.36 3.18 -26.51
N GLU A 81 -17.46 4.49 -26.76
CA GLU A 81 -17.08 5.09 -28.05
C GLU A 81 -15.58 4.93 -28.31
N LEU A 82 -14.74 5.17 -27.30
CA LEU A 82 -13.29 4.95 -27.40
C LEU A 82 -12.96 3.49 -27.69
N ILE A 83 -13.59 2.53 -26.99
CA ILE A 83 -13.45 1.09 -27.24
C ILE A 83 -13.81 0.76 -28.70
N ALA A 84 -14.93 1.27 -29.20
CA ALA A 84 -15.39 1.00 -30.56
C ALA A 84 -14.46 1.57 -31.63
N SER A 85 -13.76 2.68 -31.34
CA SER A 85 -12.84 3.34 -32.28
C SER A 85 -11.48 2.66 -32.43
N GLN A 86 -11.16 1.65 -31.61
CA GLN A 86 -9.84 1.01 -31.59
C GLN A 86 -9.52 0.16 -32.82
N VAL A 87 -8.25 0.20 -33.21
CA VAL A 87 -7.64 -0.69 -34.20
C VAL A 87 -7.04 -1.90 -33.48
N SER A 88 -7.20 -3.11 -34.05
CA SER A 88 -6.62 -4.33 -33.48
C SER A 88 -5.11 -4.26 -33.60
N LEU A 89 -4.42 -4.62 -32.53
CA LEU A 89 -3.08 -5.14 -32.66
C LEU A 89 -3.12 -6.50 -33.37
N PRO A 90 -2.29 -6.72 -34.40
CA PRO A 90 -2.14 -8.05 -34.99
C PRO A 90 -1.53 -9.02 -33.97
N GLU A 91 -1.86 -10.31 -34.07
CA GLU A 91 -1.36 -11.35 -33.13
C GLU A 91 0.17 -11.34 -32.97
N THR A 92 0.89 -11.02 -34.03
CA THR A 92 2.36 -10.95 -34.04
C THR A 92 2.94 -9.83 -33.16
N GLU A 93 2.11 -8.91 -32.70
CA GLU A 93 2.48 -7.74 -31.89
C GLU A 93 1.93 -7.81 -30.45
N LEU A 94 1.39 -8.95 -29.99
CA LEU A 94 0.87 -9.14 -28.63
C LEU A 94 1.97 -9.40 -27.58
N SER A 95 3.05 -8.61 -27.60
CA SER A 95 4.05 -8.60 -26.52
C SER A 95 3.54 -7.87 -25.28
N ASP A 96 4.09 -8.19 -24.10
CA ASP A 96 3.77 -7.50 -22.84
C ASP A 96 3.99 -5.99 -22.95
N GLU A 97 5.08 -5.56 -23.59
CA GLU A 97 5.38 -4.14 -23.83
C GLU A 97 4.32 -3.44 -24.67
N ASN A 98 3.87 -4.09 -25.76
CA ASN A 98 2.85 -3.52 -26.62
C ASN A 98 1.48 -3.49 -25.95
N LEU A 99 1.13 -4.54 -25.18
CA LEU A 99 -0.09 -4.57 -24.38
C LEU A 99 -0.12 -3.40 -23.40
N ILE A 100 0.97 -3.21 -22.63
CA ILE A 100 1.10 -2.09 -21.70
C ILE A 100 1.00 -0.77 -22.46
N ALA A 101 1.63 -0.62 -23.62
CA ALA A 101 1.60 0.60 -24.39
C ALA A 101 0.17 0.97 -24.83
N ILE A 102 -0.59 0.01 -25.39
CA ILE A 102 -1.95 0.29 -25.86
C ILE A 102 -2.91 0.56 -24.71
N THR A 103 -2.81 -0.17 -23.60
CA THR A 103 -3.69 0.06 -22.45
C THR A 103 -3.35 1.36 -21.75
N THR A 104 -2.06 1.72 -21.67
CA THR A 104 -1.63 3.02 -21.14
C THR A 104 -2.13 4.17 -22.01
N GLN A 105 -2.05 4.03 -23.35
CA GLN A 105 -2.58 5.04 -24.26
C GLN A 105 -4.11 5.15 -24.13
N PHE A 106 -4.82 4.04 -24.03
CA PHE A 106 -6.26 4.04 -23.82
C PHE A 106 -6.66 4.74 -22.50
N ILE A 107 -5.98 4.43 -21.39
CA ILE A 107 -6.19 5.09 -20.09
C ILE A 107 -5.94 6.60 -20.20
N LYS A 108 -4.95 7.02 -21.00
CA LYS A 108 -4.66 8.42 -21.27
C LYS A 108 -5.75 9.08 -22.11
N ASP A 109 -6.29 8.39 -23.11
CA ASP A 109 -7.39 8.90 -23.94
C ASP A 109 -8.69 9.04 -23.13
N CYS A 110 -8.90 8.18 -22.11
CA CYS A 110 -9.95 8.35 -21.11
C CYS A 110 -9.67 9.49 -20.11
N GLY A 111 -8.49 10.11 -20.12
CA GLY A 111 -8.12 11.17 -19.17
C GLY A 111 -7.81 10.70 -17.75
N LEU A 112 -7.58 9.40 -17.54
CA LEU A 112 -7.26 8.81 -16.23
C LEU A 112 -5.77 8.65 -15.97
N MET A 113 -4.93 8.82 -16.99
CA MET A 113 -3.50 8.60 -16.84
C MET A 113 -2.85 9.72 -16.01
N THR A 114 -2.47 9.38 -14.80
CA THR A 114 -1.81 10.26 -13.83
C THR A 114 -0.52 9.60 -13.32
N GLU A 115 0.30 10.32 -12.56
CA GLU A 115 1.60 9.81 -12.07
C GLU A 115 1.48 8.63 -11.07
N ASN A 116 0.33 8.52 -10.42
CA ASN A 116 -0.01 7.45 -9.48
C ASN A 116 -0.56 6.19 -10.16
N VAL A 117 -0.86 6.22 -11.46
CA VAL A 117 -1.22 5.01 -12.24
C VAL A 117 0.03 4.17 -12.45
N THR A 118 0.06 3.01 -11.79
CA THR A 118 1.18 2.06 -11.89
C THR A 118 0.69 0.75 -12.49
N PHE A 119 1.41 0.25 -13.50
CA PHE A 119 1.19 -1.08 -14.04
C PHE A 119 1.34 -2.14 -12.93
N HIS A 120 0.39 -3.09 -12.87
CA HIS A 120 0.38 -4.12 -11.83
C HIS A 120 0.66 -5.52 -12.38
N SER A 121 -0.14 -5.99 -13.34
CA SER A 121 -0.05 -7.37 -13.83
C SER A 121 -0.63 -7.53 -15.24
N ILE A 122 -0.16 -8.57 -15.92
CA ILE A 122 -0.79 -9.14 -17.12
C ILE A 122 -1.16 -10.58 -16.79
N GLU A 123 -2.44 -10.91 -16.93
CA GLU A 123 -2.97 -12.26 -16.77
C GLU A 123 -3.51 -12.75 -18.10
N ARG A 124 -3.07 -13.93 -18.53
CA ARG A 124 -3.45 -14.53 -19.82
C ARG A 124 -4.33 -15.74 -19.57
N ALA A 125 -5.55 -15.70 -20.07
CA ALA A 125 -6.46 -16.83 -20.16
C ALA A 125 -6.56 -17.29 -21.64
N GLU A 126 -7.29 -18.39 -21.90
CA GLU A 126 -7.39 -18.96 -23.25
C GLU A 126 -7.93 -17.96 -24.28
N ASP A 127 -8.93 -17.14 -23.89
CA ASP A 127 -9.63 -16.22 -24.82
C ASP A 127 -9.50 -14.74 -24.44
N GLU A 128 -8.79 -14.40 -23.37
CA GLU A 128 -8.68 -13.01 -22.90
C GLU A 128 -7.35 -12.71 -22.20
N ILE A 129 -6.92 -11.46 -22.34
CA ILE A 129 -5.75 -10.92 -21.64
C ILE A 129 -6.23 -9.79 -20.73
N LYS A 130 -5.91 -9.87 -19.45
CA LYS A 130 -6.25 -8.84 -18.46
C LYS A 130 -5.01 -8.06 -18.09
N VAL A 131 -5.06 -6.74 -18.29
CA VAL A 131 -4.00 -5.82 -17.88
C VAL A 131 -4.55 -4.98 -16.74
N THR A 132 -3.93 -5.11 -15.57
CA THR A 132 -4.34 -4.43 -14.34
C THR A 132 -3.37 -3.31 -14.01
N TYR A 133 -3.92 -2.16 -13.62
CA TYR A 133 -3.21 -1.04 -13.05
C TYR A 133 -3.73 -0.76 -11.66
N LYS A 134 -2.83 -0.32 -10.79
CA LYS A 134 -3.11 0.05 -9.41
C LYS A 134 -2.65 1.47 -9.15
N ASN A 135 -3.18 2.03 -8.07
CA ASN A 135 -2.95 3.40 -7.69
C ASN A 135 -2.00 3.46 -6.49
N TYR A 136 -0.89 4.18 -6.64
CA TYR A 136 0.12 4.34 -5.60
C TYR A 136 0.50 5.81 -5.43
N ILE A 137 0.61 6.25 -4.17
CA ILE A 137 1.17 7.55 -3.82
C ILE A 137 2.34 7.34 -2.87
N GLU A 138 3.51 7.89 -3.19
CA GLU A 138 4.74 7.70 -2.40
C GLU A 138 5.04 6.22 -2.06
N ASN A 139 4.76 5.30 -3.00
CA ASN A 139 4.87 3.83 -2.86
C ASN A 139 3.85 3.17 -1.92
N VAL A 140 2.88 3.92 -1.38
CA VAL A 140 1.76 3.39 -0.59
C VAL A 140 0.57 3.18 -1.52
N ALA A 141 0.00 1.97 -1.50
CA ALA A 141 -1.18 1.66 -2.31
C ALA A 141 -2.40 2.45 -1.82
N ILE A 142 -3.16 3.02 -2.76
CA ILE A 142 -4.55 3.39 -2.52
C ILE A 142 -5.37 2.16 -2.81
N GLU A 143 -5.80 1.51 -1.74
CA GLU A 143 -6.44 0.21 -1.81
C GLU A 143 -7.84 0.30 -2.43
N GLU A 144 -8.31 -0.81 -3.02
CA GLU A 144 -9.53 -0.90 -3.84
C GLU A 144 -9.49 -0.07 -5.14
N SER A 145 -8.52 0.85 -5.30
CA SER A 145 -8.33 1.65 -6.51
C SER A 145 -7.67 0.83 -7.62
N TYR A 146 -8.38 0.61 -8.73
CA TYR A 146 -7.86 -0.15 -9.87
C TYR A 146 -8.40 0.33 -11.22
N ILE A 147 -7.63 0.01 -12.26
CA ILE A 147 -8.08 0.01 -13.65
C ILE A 147 -7.78 -1.37 -14.24
N LEU A 148 -8.75 -1.95 -14.93
CA LEU A 148 -8.67 -3.26 -15.55
C LEU A 148 -9.11 -3.15 -17.01
N CYS A 149 -8.16 -3.39 -17.92
CA CYS A 149 -8.42 -3.55 -19.34
C CYS A 149 -8.48 -5.04 -19.68
N THR A 150 -9.59 -5.51 -20.21
CA THR A 150 -9.70 -6.86 -20.79
C THR A 150 -9.55 -6.76 -22.30
N LEU A 151 -8.62 -7.54 -22.86
CA LEU A 151 -8.35 -7.58 -24.28
C LEU A 151 -8.74 -8.92 -24.90
N LYS A 152 -9.28 -8.86 -26.11
CA LYS A 152 -9.54 -10.00 -26.99
C LYS A 152 -9.14 -9.63 -28.42
N ASP A 153 -8.52 -10.56 -29.14
CA ASP A 153 -8.09 -10.36 -30.54
C ASP A 153 -7.29 -9.05 -30.76
N GLY A 154 -6.45 -8.69 -29.78
CA GLY A 154 -5.62 -7.49 -29.81
C GLY A 154 -6.37 -6.15 -29.66
N LYS A 155 -7.61 -6.15 -29.16
CA LYS A 155 -8.37 -4.94 -28.81
C LYS A 155 -8.84 -5.00 -27.36
N ILE A 156 -8.99 -3.84 -26.74
CA ILE A 156 -9.69 -3.73 -25.46
C ILE A 156 -11.18 -3.92 -25.74
N VAL A 157 -11.79 -4.88 -25.06
CA VAL A 157 -13.24 -5.19 -25.19
C VAL A 157 -14.02 -4.82 -23.94
N GLU A 158 -13.34 -4.64 -22.82
CA GLU A 158 -13.93 -4.25 -21.54
C GLU A 158 -12.95 -3.37 -20.78
N PHE A 159 -13.47 -2.31 -20.18
CA PHE A 159 -12.73 -1.39 -19.34
C PHE A 159 -13.44 -1.21 -18.00
N ARG A 160 -13.00 -1.93 -16.97
CA ARG A 160 -13.54 -1.82 -15.61
C ARG A 160 -12.60 -1.02 -14.74
N ARG A 161 -13.17 -0.15 -13.91
CA ARG A 161 -12.39 0.68 -13.00
C ARG A 161 -13.16 0.97 -11.72
N PHE A 162 -12.38 1.22 -10.69
CA PHE A 162 -12.80 1.94 -9.51
C PHE A 162 -11.63 2.86 -9.19
N TRP A 163 -11.64 4.08 -9.73
CA TRP A 163 -10.46 4.93 -9.66
C TRP A 163 -10.62 6.02 -8.60
N LEU A 164 -9.71 6.01 -7.63
CA LEU A 164 -9.62 6.98 -6.54
C LEU A 164 -8.52 8.00 -6.86
N ASP A 165 -8.89 9.12 -7.44
CA ASP A 165 -7.96 10.19 -7.83
C ASP A 165 -7.52 11.01 -6.61
N PRO A 166 -6.22 11.04 -6.25
CA PRO A 166 -5.70 11.84 -5.14
C PRO A 166 -5.84 13.33 -5.42
N VAL A 167 -6.62 14.05 -4.61
CA VAL A 167 -6.85 15.49 -4.76
C VAL A 167 -6.00 16.30 -3.79
N GLU A 168 -5.84 15.81 -2.57
CA GLU A 168 -5.11 16.53 -1.53
C GLU A 168 -4.44 15.57 -0.56
N VAL A 169 -3.12 15.73 -0.38
CA VAL A 169 -2.39 15.14 0.73
C VAL A 169 -2.40 16.14 1.89
N SER A 170 -2.89 15.73 3.05
CA SER A 170 -2.95 16.62 4.20
C SER A 170 -1.56 17.00 4.70
N ASN A 171 -1.34 18.29 5.01
CA ASN A 171 -0.10 18.75 5.63
C ASN A 171 0.15 18.21 7.05
N SER A 172 -0.88 17.64 7.68
CA SER A 172 -0.76 17.04 9.02
C SER A 172 -0.56 15.54 8.93
N GLU A 173 0.54 15.06 9.51
CA GLU A 173 0.84 13.64 9.61
C GLU A 173 0.74 13.15 11.05
N LYS A 174 0.14 11.97 11.21
CA LYS A 174 0.08 11.24 12.49
C LYS A 174 0.97 10.01 12.42
N GLU A 175 1.58 9.67 13.55
CA GLU A 175 2.25 8.37 13.72
C GLU A 175 1.21 7.26 13.56
N VAL A 176 1.51 6.28 12.71
CA VAL A 176 0.61 5.15 12.49
C VAL A 176 0.66 4.19 13.67
N MET A 177 -0.49 3.63 14.04
CA MET A 177 -0.58 2.54 14.99
C MET A 177 0.40 1.42 14.58
N PRO A 178 1.17 0.82 15.51
CA PRO A 178 2.08 -0.27 15.19
C PRO A 178 1.35 -1.50 14.61
N ALA A 179 1.98 -2.21 13.66
CA ALA A 179 1.41 -3.41 13.05
C ALA A 179 0.98 -4.48 14.09
N ARG A 180 1.77 -4.65 15.17
CA ARG A 180 1.42 -5.52 16.31
C ARG A 180 0.09 -5.14 16.98
N ALA A 181 -0.16 -3.85 17.17
CA ALA A 181 -1.41 -3.38 17.76
C ALA A 181 -2.58 -3.59 16.79
N ALA A 182 -2.35 -3.41 15.48
CA ALA A 182 -3.32 -3.76 14.45
C ALA A 182 -3.70 -5.24 14.48
N LEU A 183 -2.73 -6.13 14.65
CA LEU A 183 -2.95 -7.58 14.76
C LEU A 183 -3.73 -7.96 16.03
N VAL A 184 -3.46 -7.29 17.16
CA VAL A 184 -4.23 -7.47 18.39
C VAL A 184 -5.68 -7.02 18.20
N LYS A 185 -5.91 -5.88 17.54
CA LYS A 185 -7.26 -5.41 17.21
C LYS A 185 -7.96 -6.38 16.26
N PHE A 186 -7.30 -6.79 15.18
CA PHE A 186 -7.79 -7.82 14.25
C PHE A 186 -8.20 -9.10 14.97
N MET A 187 -7.36 -9.60 15.88
CA MET A 187 -7.65 -10.77 16.70
C MET A 187 -8.92 -10.56 17.55
N SER A 188 -9.10 -9.40 18.18
CA SER A 188 -10.29 -9.13 19.00
C SER A 188 -11.60 -9.14 18.20
N GLU A 189 -11.55 -8.72 16.93
CA GLU A 189 -12.71 -8.64 16.04
C GLU A 189 -13.02 -9.95 15.30
N ASN A 190 -12.03 -10.83 15.12
CA ASN A 190 -12.12 -12.02 14.25
C ASN A 190 -11.84 -13.33 14.98
N ALA A 191 -11.70 -13.31 16.31
CA ALA A 191 -11.50 -14.53 17.09
C ALA A 191 -12.70 -15.48 16.91
N GLY A 192 -12.42 -16.67 16.38
CA GLY A 192 -13.39 -17.74 16.17
C GLY A 192 -12.78 -19.12 16.42
N ASP A 193 -13.54 -20.16 16.10
CA ASP A 193 -13.08 -21.54 16.29
C ASP A 193 -12.11 -22.03 15.20
N GLU A 194 -12.17 -21.42 14.02
CA GLU A 194 -11.33 -21.76 12.88
C GLU A 194 -9.93 -21.12 12.99
N PRO A 195 -8.87 -21.84 12.59
CA PRO A 195 -7.54 -21.26 12.56
C PRO A 195 -7.44 -20.16 11.50
N ILE A 196 -6.79 -19.06 11.86
CA ILE A 196 -6.50 -17.95 10.94
C ILE A 196 -5.01 -17.95 10.61
N TYR A 197 -4.69 -17.96 9.33
CA TYR A 197 -3.34 -17.86 8.81
C TYR A 197 -3.16 -16.52 8.10
N ILE A 198 -2.42 -15.62 8.75
CA ILE A 198 -2.10 -14.31 8.18
C ILE A 198 -0.97 -14.47 7.18
N GLN A 199 -1.26 -14.17 5.92
CA GLN A 199 -0.36 -14.32 4.78
C GLN A 199 0.45 -13.05 4.51
N ASN A 200 -0.13 -11.87 4.75
CA ASN A 200 0.55 -10.59 4.58
C ASN A 200 -0.08 -9.52 5.48
N ILE A 201 0.73 -8.57 5.94
CA ILE A 201 0.28 -7.32 6.56
C ILE A 201 1.05 -6.17 5.92
N SER A 202 0.33 -5.15 5.44
CA SER A 202 0.92 -4.00 4.75
C SER A 202 0.17 -2.70 5.05
N LEU A 203 0.88 -1.59 5.00
CA LEU A 203 0.33 -0.25 5.21
C LEU A 203 -0.19 0.31 3.89
N VAL A 204 -1.44 0.77 3.87
CA VAL A 204 -2.14 1.27 2.68
C VAL A 204 -2.98 2.50 3.01
N PHE A 205 -3.39 3.26 2.01
CA PHE A 205 -4.52 4.18 2.12
C PHE A 205 -5.82 3.44 1.84
N TRP A 206 -6.79 3.56 2.73
CA TRP A 206 -8.09 2.89 2.58
C TRP A 206 -9.23 3.78 3.07
N LEU A 207 -10.38 3.66 2.42
CA LEU A 207 -11.66 4.25 2.84
C LEU A 207 -12.75 3.19 2.73
N ASP A 208 -13.80 3.32 3.53
CA ASP A 208 -14.99 2.49 3.40
C ASP A 208 -15.85 3.01 2.24
N SER A 209 -15.74 2.36 1.09
CA SER A 209 -16.45 2.73 -0.14
C SER A 209 -17.90 2.27 -0.18
N SER A 210 -18.39 1.54 0.84
CA SER A 210 -19.73 0.93 0.84
C SER A 210 -20.89 1.94 0.78
N ALA A 211 -20.64 3.20 1.15
CA ALA A 211 -21.62 4.28 1.15
C ALA A 211 -21.62 5.11 -0.16
N PHE A 212 -20.77 4.78 -1.15
CA PHE A 212 -20.69 5.53 -2.39
C PHE A 212 -21.95 5.36 -3.26
N ASN A 213 -22.57 6.48 -3.63
CA ASN A 213 -23.62 6.54 -4.64
C ASN A 213 -23.12 7.36 -5.83
N ALA A 214 -23.23 6.79 -7.03
CA ALA A 214 -22.62 7.28 -8.27
C ALA A 214 -23.25 8.57 -8.86
N GLU A 215 -24.25 9.17 -8.19
CA GLU A 215 -24.99 10.31 -8.73
C GLU A 215 -24.25 11.66 -8.63
N SER A 216 -23.09 11.73 -7.98
CA SER A 216 -22.27 12.95 -7.93
C SER A 216 -20.79 12.65 -7.70
N PRO A 217 -19.86 13.50 -8.17
CA PRO A 217 -18.45 13.39 -7.81
C PRO A 217 -18.33 13.62 -6.30
N VAL A 218 -18.18 12.52 -5.56
CA VAL A 218 -17.94 12.54 -4.12
C VAL A 218 -16.44 12.67 -3.91
N THR A 219 -16.03 13.56 -3.02
CA THR A 219 -14.69 13.48 -2.43
C THR A 219 -14.82 12.83 -1.08
N ASP A 220 -13.88 11.95 -0.74
CA ASP A 220 -13.82 11.31 0.56
C ASP A 220 -12.38 11.23 1.07
N THR A 221 -12.21 10.82 2.32
CA THR A 221 -10.92 10.72 2.99
C THR A 221 -10.50 9.26 3.11
N ALA A 222 -9.45 8.90 2.39
CA ALA A 222 -8.70 7.68 2.64
C ALA A 222 -7.73 7.88 3.81
N PHE A 223 -7.84 7.01 4.80
CA PHE A 223 -6.97 7.01 5.97
C PHE A 223 -5.90 5.93 5.83
N PRO A 224 -4.70 6.13 6.41
CA PRO A 224 -3.75 5.05 6.59
C PRO A 224 -4.38 3.88 7.35
N ALA A 225 -4.20 2.68 6.84
CA ALA A 225 -4.74 1.45 7.39
C ALA A 225 -3.78 0.28 7.19
N TRP A 226 -3.82 -0.67 8.12
CA TRP A 226 -3.18 -1.98 7.95
C TRP A 226 -4.11 -2.89 7.17
N LYS A 227 -3.68 -3.28 5.98
CA LYS A 227 -4.27 -4.36 5.19
C LYS A 227 -3.72 -5.69 5.70
N ILE A 228 -4.60 -6.55 6.17
CA ILE A 228 -4.29 -7.89 6.66
C ILE A 228 -4.88 -8.89 5.67
N LEU A 229 -4.02 -9.60 4.94
CA LEU A 229 -4.38 -10.72 4.08
C LEU A 229 -4.30 -12.01 4.90
N TYR A 230 -5.38 -12.77 4.95
CA TYR A 230 -5.47 -14.02 5.70
C TYR A 230 -6.33 -15.02 4.94
N ASN A 231 -6.25 -16.31 5.30
CA ASN A 231 -7.12 -17.43 4.84
C ASN A 231 -7.79 -17.26 3.45
N ASP A 232 -7.34 -18.01 2.45
CA ASP A 232 -7.99 -18.03 1.11
C ASP A 232 -8.16 -16.63 0.49
N ASN A 233 -7.15 -15.76 0.67
CA ASN A 233 -7.11 -14.37 0.18
C ASN A 233 -8.19 -13.45 0.75
N LYS A 234 -8.75 -13.75 1.93
CA LYS A 234 -9.59 -12.80 2.65
C LYS A 234 -8.77 -11.60 3.10
N VAL A 235 -9.39 -10.42 3.05
CA VAL A 235 -8.75 -9.16 3.43
C VAL A 235 -9.52 -8.52 4.59
N ARG A 236 -8.80 -7.93 5.53
CA ARG A 236 -9.35 -7.07 6.57
C ARG A 236 -8.50 -5.80 6.67
N TYR A 237 -9.18 -4.67 6.78
CA TYR A 237 -8.54 -3.38 7.03
C TYR A 237 -8.69 -2.98 8.49
N VAL A 238 -7.61 -2.49 9.08
CA VAL A 238 -7.60 -1.93 10.42
C VAL A 238 -7.04 -0.52 10.32
N THR A 239 -7.86 0.50 10.59
CA THR A 239 -7.44 1.91 10.56
C THR A 239 -6.22 2.12 11.43
N ALA A 240 -5.18 2.75 10.88
CA ALA A 240 -3.90 2.98 11.55
C ALA A 240 -3.84 4.36 12.24
N TRP A 241 -4.83 5.21 11.98
CA TRP A 241 -5.06 6.42 12.75
C TRP A 241 -6.02 6.14 13.91
N GLU A 242 -5.63 6.56 15.11
CA GLU A 242 -6.52 6.73 16.27
C GLU A 242 -7.00 8.19 16.40
#